data_AF-A0A3P2ACB0-F1
#
_entry.id   AF-A0A3P2ACB0-F1
#
_cell.length_a   1.000
_cell.length_b   1.000
_cell.length_c   1.000
_cell.angle_alpha   90.00
_cell.angle_beta   90.00
_cell.angle_gamma   90.00
#
_symmetry.space_group_name_H-M   'P 1'
#
loop_
_entity.id
_entity.type
_entity.pdbx_description
1 polymer ?
#
loop_
_entity_poly.entity_id
_entity_poly.type
_entity_poly.pdbx_seq_one_letter_code
_entity_poly.pdbx_strand_id
1 'polypeptide(L)'
;MKPFNIFYALVGACLLLTACEKTPPPPAQPSEEYHFGNKKYQDFFSQYLRAAAKQDPRSIDYKYSDYVRSYTAEYIQKHLGITPKNPNLLFRLRVSRTDPNNKKAGMPSKYIDTQDVLLGIPTRTSHKRVPCNSEPPPLEGMFCFQEYSPQANRIVSLPTYVYLPHEKGMKKIPHINQSIDFDCSLPPHQNCSLFEYPGYPYNLKIFISFTKPSDFFEIIQIVEQYFYQTTGVHIWERPLKRNKNQFDITKGS
;
A
#
# COMPACT_ATOMS: atom_id res chain seq x y z
N MET A 1 5.19 -88.34 -21.22
CA MET A 1 5.75 -87.68 -22.42
C MET A 1 4.86 -86.49 -22.76
N LYS A 2 5.39 -85.25 -22.62
CA LYS A 2 4.93 -83.97 -23.22
C LYS A 2 3.50 -83.45 -22.85
N PRO A 3 3.19 -82.13 -23.00
CA PRO A 3 3.31 -81.15 -21.89
C PRO A 3 2.14 -80.12 -21.82
N PHE A 4 2.33 -79.08 -20.99
CA PHE A 4 1.86 -77.68 -21.13
C PHE A 4 0.49 -77.20 -20.58
N ASN A 5 0.58 -75.96 -20.07
CA ASN A 5 -0.43 -74.91 -19.86
C ASN A 5 -1.20 -74.92 -18.53
N ILE A 6 -0.78 -74.11 -17.54
CA ILE A 6 -0.97 -72.65 -17.33
C ILE A 6 -2.40 -72.33 -16.79
N PHE A 7 -2.40 -71.51 -15.72
CA PHE A 7 -3.43 -70.57 -15.23
C PHE A 7 -4.19 -70.91 -13.93
N TYR A 8 -3.60 -70.41 -12.82
CA TYR A 8 -4.17 -69.63 -11.71
C TYR A 8 -5.61 -69.86 -11.22
N ALA A 9 -5.75 -69.99 -9.89
CA ALA A 9 -6.64 -69.18 -9.03
C ALA A 9 -6.62 -69.72 -7.59
N LEU A 10 -6.10 -68.97 -6.62
CA LEU A 10 -6.84 -68.25 -5.54
C LEU A 10 -7.42 -69.19 -4.47
N VAL A 11 -7.42 -68.93 -3.17
CA VAL A 11 -6.94 -67.83 -2.31
C VAL A 11 -7.05 -68.37 -0.89
N GLY A 12 -6.04 -68.14 -0.06
CA GLY A 12 -6.08 -68.40 1.38
C GLY A 12 -5.47 -67.20 2.07
N ALA A 13 -6.31 -66.21 2.35
CA ALA A 13 -5.94 -64.95 2.98
C ALA A 13 -5.39 -65.19 4.40
N CYS A 14 -4.16 -64.77 4.64
CA CYS A 14 -3.62 -64.59 5.98
C CYS A 14 -3.10 -63.15 6.12
N LEU A 15 -3.88 -62.37 6.87
CA LEU A 15 -3.56 -61.14 7.58
C LEU A 15 -2.08 -60.71 7.58
N LEU A 16 -1.76 -59.64 6.85
CA LEU A 16 -0.67 -58.74 7.20
C LEU A 16 -1.21 -57.30 7.25
N LEU A 17 -1.26 -56.79 8.48
CA LEU A 17 -1.50 -55.41 8.84
C LEU A 17 -0.44 -54.52 8.19
N THR A 18 -0.79 -53.78 7.14
CA THR A 18 0.02 -52.66 6.69
C THR A 18 -0.24 -51.48 7.63
N ALA A 19 0.61 -51.34 8.65
CA ALA A 19 0.80 -50.07 9.32
C ALA A 19 1.41 -49.10 8.30
N CYS A 20 0.60 -48.18 7.76
CA CYS A 20 1.15 -46.95 7.19
C CYS A 20 1.68 -46.13 8.36
N GLU A 21 2.97 -46.26 8.66
CA GLU A 21 3.69 -45.22 9.37
C GLU A 21 3.55 -43.94 8.53
N LYS A 22 2.64 -43.06 8.94
CA LYS A 22 2.64 -41.67 8.50
C LYS A 22 3.96 -41.09 9.00
N THR A 23 4.95 -41.05 8.13
CA THR A 23 6.15 -40.27 8.36
C THR A 23 5.68 -38.87 8.76
N PRO A 24 6.06 -38.36 9.95
CA PRO A 24 5.72 -37.00 10.33
C PRO A 24 6.20 -36.07 9.21
N PRO A 25 5.41 -35.07 8.78
CA PRO A 25 5.90 -34.10 7.82
C PRO A 25 7.22 -33.54 8.37
N PRO A 26 8.23 -33.33 7.51
CA PRO A 26 9.50 -32.80 7.96
C PRO A 26 9.23 -31.53 8.78
N PRO A 27 9.94 -31.32 9.90
CA PRO A 27 9.75 -30.14 10.72
C PRO A 27 9.82 -28.93 9.81
N ALA A 28 8.77 -28.10 9.86
CA ALA A 28 8.71 -26.88 9.08
C ALA A 28 10.04 -26.15 9.32
N GLN A 29 10.83 -25.95 8.25
CA GLN A 29 12.05 -25.17 8.38
C GLN A 29 11.65 -23.83 9.00
N PRO A 30 12.33 -23.37 10.06
CA PRO A 30 12.01 -22.09 10.66
C PRO A 30 12.04 -21.06 9.53
N SER A 31 10.89 -20.42 9.29
CA SER A 31 10.81 -19.37 8.29
C SER A 31 11.83 -18.32 8.67
N GLU A 32 12.88 -18.17 7.88
CA GLU A 32 13.96 -17.24 8.20
C GLU A 32 13.36 -15.84 8.33
N GLU A 33 13.44 -15.27 9.53
CA GLU A 33 12.87 -13.96 9.82
C GLU A 33 13.54 -12.92 8.92
N TYR A 34 12.72 -12.09 8.26
CA TYR A 34 13.23 -11.03 7.41
C TYR A 34 13.98 -10.00 8.25
N HIS A 35 15.21 -9.67 7.85
CA HIS A 35 15.99 -8.59 8.44
C HIS A 35 16.71 -7.80 7.34
N PHE A 36 16.46 -6.49 7.26
CA PHE A 36 16.96 -5.63 6.19
C PHE A 36 18.49 -5.53 6.11
N GLY A 37 19.20 -5.80 7.20
CA GLY A 37 20.67 -5.87 7.23
C GLY A 37 21.25 -7.13 6.55
N ASN A 38 20.44 -8.16 6.31
CA ASN A 38 20.91 -9.37 5.66
C ASN A 38 21.19 -9.10 4.17
N LYS A 39 22.43 -9.38 3.74
CA LYS A 39 22.93 -9.12 2.37
C LYS A 39 22.18 -9.92 1.29
N LYS A 40 21.43 -10.96 1.64
CA LYS A 40 20.60 -11.67 0.65
C LYS A 40 19.41 -10.83 0.16
N TYR A 41 18.93 -9.89 0.97
CA TYR A 41 17.81 -9.02 0.60
C TYR A 41 18.34 -7.76 -0.11
N GLN A 42 18.29 -7.80 -1.45
CA GLN A 42 18.69 -6.71 -2.35
C GLN A 42 17.50 -5.92 -2.89
N ASP A 43 16.31 -6.16 -2.38
CA ASP A 43 15.11 -5.42 -2.77
C ASP A 43 15.18 -3.93 -2.39
N PHE A 44 14.34 -3.11 -3.03
CA PHE A 44 14.35 -1.66 -2.87
C PHE A 44 14.13 -1.26 -1.40
N PHE A 45 13.19 -1.89 -0.71
CA PHE A 45 12.93 -1.60 0.70
C PHE A 45 14.15 -1.86 1.58
N SER A 46 14.84 -2.98 1.37
CA SER A 46 16.06 -3.31 2.12
C SER A 46 17.17 -2.29 1.87
N GLN A 47 17.34 -1.83 0.63
CA GLN A 47 18.31 -0.78 0.29
C GLN A 47 17.95 0.56 0.94
N TYR A 48 16.68 0.96 0.85
CA TYR A 48 16.14 2.15 1.51
C TYR A 48 16.38 2.11 3.02
N LEU A 49 15.99 1.02 3.70
CA LEU A 49 16.08 0.96 5.16
C LEU A 49 17.54 0.97 5.64
N ARG A 50 18.48 0.37 4.87
CA ARG A 50 19.92 0.49 5.13
C ARG A 50 20.43 1.92 4.96
N ALA A 51 19.97 2.65 3.94
CA ALA A 51 20.35 4.04 3.73
C ALA A 51 19.78 4.95 4.82
N ALA A 52 18.49 4.79 5.15
CA ALA A 52 17.81 5.50 6.22
C ALA A 52 18.48 5.23 7.58
N ALA A 53 18.84 3.98 7.89
CA ALA A 53 19.53 3.61 9.14
C ALA A 53 20.90 4.29 9.31
N LYS A 54 21.61 4.59 8.21
CA LYS A 54 22.87 5.34 8.25
C LYS A 54 22.66 6.82 8.58
N GLN A 55 21.55 7.39 8.12
CA GLN A 55 21.22 8.80 8.33
C GLN A 55 20.55 9.05 9.69
N ASP A 56 19.63 8.16 10.07
CA ASP A 56 18.80 8.28 11.27
C ASP A 56 18.47 6.91 11.88
N PRO A 57 19.42 6.28 12.60
CA PRO A 57 19.24 4.94 13.15
C PRO A 57 18.12 4.87 14.20
N ARG A 58 17.72 6.01 14.80
CA ARG A 58 16.66 6.06 15.82
C ARG A 58 15.27 5.91 15.23
N SER A 59 15.15 6.05 13.92
CA SER A 59 13.90 5.89 13.18
C SER A 59 13.70 4.48 12.66
N ILE A 60 14.58 3.56 13.01
CA ILE A 60 14.45 2.16 12.62
C ILE A 60 13.80 1.40 13.76
N ASP A 61 12.63 0.84 13.50
CA ASP A 61 12.02 -0.17 14.37
C ASP A 61 12.58 -1.53 13.97
N TYR A 62 13.64 -1.95 14.66
CA TYR A 62 14.33 -3.22 14.38
C TYR A 62 13.46 -4.45 14.63
N LYS A 63 12.44 -4.35 15.50
CA LYS A 63 11.55 -5.47 15.78
C LYS A 63 10.69 -5.81 14.57
N TYR A 64 10.23 -4.80 13.84
CA TYR A 64 9.40 -5.00 12.64
C TYR A 64 10.15 -4.75 11.33
N SER A 65 11.43 -4.37 11.40
CA SER A 65 12.21 -3.88 10.27
C SER A 65 11.47 -2.78 9.51
N ASP A 66 10.94 -1.80 10.23
CA ASP A 66 10.20 -0.65 9.69
C ASP A 66 11.01 0.65 9.88
N TYR A 67 10.74 1.63 9.02
CA TYR A 67 11.10 3.03 9.29
C TYR A 67 9.91 3.73 9.94
N VAL A 68 10.13 4.45 11.04
CA VAL A 68 9.10 5.23 11.75
C VAL A 68 9.71 6.55 12.26
N ARG A 69 9.18 7.68 11.80
CA ARG A 69 9.64 9.02 12.21
C ARG A 69 8.47 9.99 12.31
N SER A 70 8.48 10.82 13.35
CA SER A 70 7.69 12.04 13.40
C SER A 70 8.53 13.22 12.89
N TYR A 71 7.99 13.95 11.91
CA TYR A 71 8.59 15.12 11.32
C TYR A 71 7.90 16.37 11.87
N THR A 72 8.65 17.16 12.62
CA THR A 72 8.27 18.52 13.02
C THR A 72 8.88 19.52 12.06
N ALA A 73 8.36 20.75 12.04
CA ALA A 73 8.93 21.80 11.21
C ALA A 73 10.44 22.02 11.47
N GLU A 74 10.86 22.01 12.74
CA GLU A 74 12.26 22.09 13.15
C GLU A 74 13.11 20.95 12.57
N TYR A 75 12.63 19.70 12.68
CA TYR A 75 13.35 18.55 12.16
C TYR A 75 13.51 18.62 10.64
N ILE A 76 12.43 18.99 9.92
CA ILE A 76 12.43 19.15 8.47
C ILE A 76 13.47 20.19 8.04
N GLN A 77 13.48 21.36 8.69
CA GLN A 77 14.45 22.41 8.38
C GLN A 77 15.89 21.96 8.66
N LYS A 78 16.13 21.37 9.83
CA LYS A 78 17.48 20.96 10.27
C LYS A 78 18.07 19.84 9.44
N HIS A 79 17.27 18.84 9.05
CA HIS A 79 17.77 17.60 8.44
C HIS A 79 17.53 17.50 6.95
N LEU A 80 16.50 18.17 6.42
CA LEU A 80 16.19 18.15 4.98
C LEU A 80 16.53 19.48 4.29
N GLY A 81 16.82 20.54 5.05
CA GLY A 81 17.09 21.88 4.51
C GLY A 81 15.86 22.55 3.89
N ILE A 82 14.67 22.07 4.21
CA ILE A 82 13.39 22.60 3.70
C ILE A 82 12.79 23.49 4.78
N THR A 83 12.47 24.74 4.47
CA THR A 83 11.74 25.62 5.40
C THR A 83 10.24 25.39 5.25
N PRO A 84 9.55 24.81 6.25
CA PRO A 84 8.12 24.55 6.14
C PRO A 84 7.31 25.86 6.19
N LYS A 85 6.25 25.92 5.39
CA LYS A 85 5.31 27.06 5.36
C LYS A 85 4.47 27.10 6.64
N ASN A 86 4.04 25.93 7.12
CA ASN A 86 3.36 25.81 8.39
C ASN A 86 4.39 25.56 9.51
N PRO A 87 4.64 26.52 10.43
CA PRO A 87 5.60 26.34 11.51
C PRO A 87 5.17 25.26 12.52
N ASN A 88 3.88 24.90 12.52
CA ASN A 88 3.31 23.85 13.36
C ASN A 88 3.11 22.53 12.58
N LEU A 89 3.76 22.38 11.42
CA LEU A 89 3.67 21.17 10.63
C LEU A 89 4.15 19.97 11.45
N LEU A 90 3.29 18.96 11.53
CA LEU A 90 3.57 17.70 12.20
C LEU A 90 2.93 16.55 11.41
N PHE A 91 3.76 15.59 11.03
CA PHE A 91 3.28 14.32 10.50
C PHE A 91 4.15 13.16 10.96
N ARG A 92 3.60 11.95 10.92
CA ARG A 92 4.32 10.71 11.19
C ARG A 92 4.38 9.89 9.91
N LEU A 93 5.59 9.55 9.49
CA LEU A 93 5.86 8.65 8.38
C LEU A 93 6.20 7.27 8.94
N ARG A 94 5.54 6.24 8.41
CA ARG A 94 5.94 4.85 8.57
C ARG A 94 6.12 4.22 7.20
N VAL A 95 7.26 3.57 7.01
CA VAL A 95 7.57 2.81 5.79
C VAL A 95 7.85 1.38 6.22
N SER A 96 7.13 0.46 5.61
CA SER A 96 7.25 -0.97 5.91
C SER A 96 7.50 -1.76 4.64
N ARG A 97 8.07 -2.96 4.80
CA ARG A 97 8.20 -3.90 3.69
C ARG A 97 6.83 -4.35 3.20
N THR A 98 6.70 -4.44 1.89
CA THR A 98 5.67 -5.24 1.23
C THR A 98 6.35 -6.45 0.62
N ASP A 99 5.76 -7.64 0.80
CA ASP A 99 6.24 -8.83 0.09
C ASP A 99 6.23 -8.54 -1.43
N PRO A 100 7.35 -8.71 -2.16
CA PRO A 100 7.38 -8.53 -3.60
C PRO A 100 6.33 -9.35 -4.37
N ASN A 101 5.87 -10.48 -3.80
CA ASN A 101 4.83 -11.32 -4.37
C ASN A 101 3.41 -10.89 -3.98
N ASN A 102 3.26 -9.84 -3.16
CA ASN A 102 1.95 -9.29 -2.83
C ASN A 102 1.32 -8.70 -4.09
N LYS A 103 0.09 -9.09 -4.41
CA LYS A 103 -0.65 -8.59 -5.57
C LYS A 103 -0.79 -7.06 -5.57
N LYS A 104 -0.74 -6.42 -4.41
CA LYS A 104 -0.80 -4.96 -4.23
C LYS A 104 0.56 -4.27 -4.39
N ALA A 105 1.67 -5.02 -4.36
CA ALA A 105 3.01 -4.46 -4.54
C ALA A 105 3.12 -3.88 -5.94
N GLY A 106 3.29 -2.57 -6.02
CA GLY A 106 3.54 -1.90 -7.26
C GLY A 106 2.34 -1.78 -8.21
N MET A 107 1.12 -1.89 -7.71
CA MET A 107 -0.05 -1.54 -8.50
C MET A 107 0.03 -0.06 -8.94
N PRO A 108 -0.26 0.27 -10.21
CA PRO A 108 -0.38 1.65 -10.65
C PRO A 108 -1.47 2.37 -9.84
N SER A 109 -1.40 3.71 -9.81
CA SER A 109 -2.31 4.49 -8.97
C SER A 109 -3.76 4.12 -9.22
N LYS A 110 -4.52 4.09 -8.12
CA LYS A 110 -5.85 3.50 -8.03
C LYS A 110 -6.88 4.18 -8.94
N TYR A 111 -6.64 5.44 -9.32
CA TYR A 111 -7.54 6.24 -10.13
C TYR A 111 -6.77 7.11 -11.12
N ILE A 112 -7.22 7.16 -12.38
CA ILE A 112 -6.66 8.06 -13.40
C ILE A 112 -7.39 9.40 -13.37
N ASP A 113 -8.72 9.34 -13.23
CA ASP A 113 -9.63 10.48 -13.28
C ASP A 113 -10.76 10.35 -12.24
N THR A 114 -11.60 11.38 -12.15
CA THR A 114 -12.73 11.43 -11.22
C THR A 114 -13.73 10.28 -11.45
N GLN A 115 -13.91 9.82 -12.68
CA GLN A 115 -14.84 8.72 -12.99
C GLN A 115 -14.31 7.39 -12.43
N ASP A 116 -13.00 7.16 -12.54
CA ASP A 116 -12.35 6.01 -11.89
C ASP A 116 -12.53 6.05 -10.37
N VAL A 117 -12.53 7.22 -9.74
CA VAL A 117 -12.79 7.34 -8.29
C VAL A 117 -14.22 6.93 -7.94
N LEU A 118 -15.19 7.34 -8.77
CA LEU A 118 -16.60 7.01 -8.58
C LEU A 118 -16.88 5.51 -8.83
N LEU A 119 -16.12 4.86 -9.71
CA LEU A 119 -16.29 3.45 -10.08
C LEU A 119 -15.40 2.46 -9.30
N GLY A 120 -14.23 2.90 -8.83
CA GLY A 120 -13.07 2.05 -8.52
C GLY A 120 -12.93 1.58 -7.08
N ILE A 121 -13.84 1.95 -6.17
CA ILE A 121 -13.92 1.29 -4.86
C ILE A 121 -15.11 0.35 -4.84
N PRO A 122 -14.91 -0.96 -4.60
CA PRO A 122 -16.03 -1.85 -4.27
C PRO A 122 -16.65 -1.36 -2.97
N THR A 123 -17.73 -0.60 -3.09
CA THR A 123 -18.52 -0.20 -1.94
C THR A 123 -19.14 -1.45 -1.35
N ARG A 124 -19.27 -1.49 -0.01
CA ARG A 124 -20.06 -2.54 0.64
C ARG A 124 -21.46 -2.46 0.04
N THR A 125 -21.84 -3.52 -0.68
CA THR A 125 -23.11 -3.75 -1.37
C THR A 125 -24.12 -2.60 -1.25
N SER A 126 -24.31 -1.86 -2.36
CA SER A 126 -25.27 -0.76 -2.63
C SER A 126 -24.96 0.67 -2.15
N HIS A 127 -23.88 0.95 -1.43
CA HIS A 127 -23.48 2.34 -1.15
C HIS A 127 -22.95 3.05 -2.41
N LYS A 128 -23.12 4.38 -2.48
CA LYS A 128 -22.68 5.21 -3.60
C LYS A 128 -21.58 6.19 -3.18
N ARG A 129 -20.51 6.21 -3.98
CA ARG A 129 -19.80 7.39 -4.49
C ARG A 129 -20.52 8.75 -4.51
N VAL A 130 -20.29 9.69 -3.59
CA VAL A 130 -20.76 11.08 -3.80
C VAL A 130 -19.68 12.11 -3.46
N PRO A 131 -19.60 13.26 -4.18
CA PRO A 131 -18.75 14.38 -3.77
C PRO A 131 -19.12 14.90 -2.38
N CYS A 132 -18.17 15.46 -1.63
CA CYS A 132 -18.45 16.10 -0.35
C CYS A 132 -19.28 17.38 -0.52
N ASN A 133 -20.28 17.57 0.33
CA ASN A 133 -21.32 18.58 0.10
C ASN A 133 -20.92 19.99 0.56
N SER A 134 -19.95 20.11 1.48
CA SER A 134 -19.35 21.37 1.97
C SER A 134 -18.62 21.18 3.31
N GLU A 135 -18.98 20.15 4.09
CA GLU A 135 -18.37 19.83 5.37
C GLU A 135 -17.78 18.40 5.38
N PRO A 136 -16.44 18.25 5.36
CA PRO A 136 -15.43 19.30 5.21
C PRO A 136 -15.35 19.85 3.77
N PRO A 137 -14.88 21.09 3.57
CA PRO A 137 -14.81 21.67 2.24
C PRO A 137 -13.79 20.93 1.38
N PRO A 138 -14.00 20.89 0.05
CA PRO A 138 -12.95 20.49 -0.88
C PRO A 138 -11.71 21.33 -0.66
N LEU A 139 -10.53 20.71 -0.72
CA LEU A 139 -9.27 21.43 -0.70
C LEU A 139 -8.93 21.90 -2.11
N GLU A 140 -8.32 23.08 -2.21
CA GLU A 140 -7.77 23.54 -3.49
C GLU A 140 -6.78 22.49 -4.04
N GLY A 141 -7.00 22.04 -5.27
CA GLY A 141 -6.17 21.03 -5.92
C GLY A 141 -6.49 19.58 -5.53
N MET A 142 -7.58 19.32 -4.80
CA MET A 142 -8.05 17.96 -4.50
C MET A 142 -9.57 17.84 -4.66
N PHE A 143 -10.01 16.62 -4.93
CA PHE A 143 -11.41 16.26 -4.81
C PHE A 143 -11.70 15.69 -3.42
N CYS A 144 -12.96 15.76 -2.99
CA CYS A 144 -13.43 15.15 -1.75
C CYS A 144 -14.64 14.27 -2.06
N PHE A 145 -14.64 13.04 -1.54
CA PHE A 145 -15.71 12.05 -1.71
C PHE A 145 -16.12 11.43 -0.38
N GLN A 146 -17.37 10.96 -0.32
CA GLN A 146 -17.94 10.21 0.79
C GLN A 146 -18.81 9.07 0.25
N GLU A 147 -19.11 8.08 1.10
CA GLU A 147 -20.07 7.03 0.82
C GLU A 147 -21.44 7.40 1.39
N TYR A 148 -22.43 7.45 0.50
CA TYR A 148 -23.84 7.54 0.84
C TYR A 148 -24.47 6.15 0.85
N SER A 149 -25.16 5.80 1.93
CA SER A 149 -25.97 4.58 2.04
C SER A 149 -27.42 4.90 1.68
N PRO A 150 -27.96 4.37 0.57
CA PRO A 150 -29.37 4.53 0.25
C PRO A 150 -30.29 3.92 1.31
N GLN A 151 -29.90 2.80 1.93
CA GLN A 151 -30.69 2.13 2.97
C GLN A 151 -30.81 2.97 4.23
N ALA A 152 -29.71 3.58 4.66
CA ALA A 152 -29.69 4.42 5.86
C ALA A 152 -30.03 5.89 5.55
N ASN A 153 -30.23 6.24 4.27
CA ASN A 153 -30.43 7.59 3.76
C ASN A 153 -29.45 8.62 4.35
N ARG A 154 -28.16 8.26 4.47
CA ARG A 154 -27.14 9.11 5.09
C ARG A 154 -25.72 8.79 4.60
N ILE A 155 -24.80 9.71 4.86
CA ILE A 155 -23.36 9.47 4.74
C ILE A 155 -22.91 8.48 5.81
N VAL A 156 -22.11 7.49 5.42
CA VAL A 156 -21.65 6.39 6.29
C VAL A 156 -20.13 6.22 6.31
N SER A 157 -19.39 7.05 5.57
CA SER A 157 -17.92 7.05 5.58
C SER A 157 -17.36 8.37 6.08
N LEU A 158 -16.08 8.32 6.43
CA LEU A 158 -15.25 9.51 6.52
C LEU A 158 -15.07 10.15 5.13
N PRO A 159 -14.77 11.46 5.07
CA PRO A 159 -14.33 12.12 3.85
C PRO A 159 -12.98 11.55 3.38
N THR A 160 -12.94 11.15 2.11
CA THR A 160 -11.74 10.77 1.37
C THR A 160 -11.34 11.91 0.45
N TYR A 161 -10.15 12.46 0.65
CA TYR A 161 -9.54 13.43 -0.27
C TYR A 161 -8.72 12.70 -1.31
N VAL A 162 -8.84 13.11 -2.57
CA VAL A 162 -8.16 12.47 -3.70
C VAL A 162 -7.42 13.51 -4.54
N TYR A 163 -6.11 13.33 -4.64
CA TYR A 163 -5.25 14.06 -5.56
C TYR A 163 -5.23 13.34 -6.90
N LEU A 164 -5.60 14.03 -7.99
CA LEU A 164 -5.60 13.49 -9.35
C LEU A 164 -4.68 14.36 -10.24
N PRO A 165 -3.38 14.02 -10.38
CA PRO A 165 -2.40 14.88 -11.06
C PRO A 165 -2.66 15.09 -12.57
N HIS A 166 -3.48 14.24 -13.19
CA HIS A 166 -3.79 14.26 -14.62
C HIS A 166 -5.14 14.89 -14.94
N GLU A 167 -5.95 15.21 -13.93
CA GLU A 167 -7.25 15.84 -14.13
C GLU A 167 -7.08 17.31 -14.54
N LYS A 168 -7.94 17.79 -15.45
CA LYS A 168 -7.86 19.15 -15.96
C LYS A 168 -8.06 20.17 -14.83
N GLY A 169 -7.15 21.14 -14.74
CA GLY A 169 -7.20 22.20 -13.74
C GLY A 169 -6.56 21.83 -12.39
N MET A 170 -5.99 20.63 -12.26
CA MET A 170 -5.28 20.24 -11.05
C MET A 170 -3.86 20.79 -10.95
N LYS A 171 -3.50 21.19 -9.73
CA LYS A 171 -2.15 21.63 -9.39
C LYS A 171 -1.18 20.45 -9.53
N LYS A 172 -0.26 20.54 -10.47
CA LYS A 172 0.81 19.54 -10.61
C LYS A 172 1.82 19.68 -9.47
N ILE A 173 2.13 18.57 -8.84
CA ILE A 173 3.24 18.47 -7.89
C ILE A 173 4.41 17.82 -8.65
N PRO A 174 5.60 18.44 -8.69
CA PRO A 174 6.77 17.85 -9.33
C PRO A 174 7.04 16.42 -8.82
N HIS A 175 7.38 15.51 -9.73
CA HIS A 175 7.70 14.11 -9.43
C HIS A 175 6.58 13.27 -8.79
N ILE A 176 5.34 13.76 -8.81
CA ILE A 176 4.15 13.01 -8.35
C ILE A 176 3.18 12.87 -9.51
N ASN A 177 3.23 11.71 -10.17
CA ASN A 177 2.41 11.38 -11.35
C ASN A 177 1.33 10.33 -11.06
N GLN A 178 1.12 10.01 -9.79
CA GLN A 178 0.16 9.00 -9.32
C GLN A 178 -0.94 9.69 -8.50
N SER A 179 -2.16 9.18 -8.62
CA SER A 179 -3.24 9.56 -7.68
C SER A 179 -2.85 9.17 -6.26
N ILE A 180 -3.18 10.02 -5.31
CA ILE A 180 -2.99 9.74 -3.89
C ILE A 180 -4.31 10.05 -3.17
N ASP A 181 -4.80 9.09 -2.39
CA ASP A 181 -5.98 9.29 -1.54
C ASP A 181 -5.66 9.21 -0.04
N PHE A 182 -6.41 9.96 0.75
CA PHE A 182 -6.32 9.92 2.21
C PHE A 182 -7.66 10.20 2.86
N ASP A 183 -7.89 9.58 4.00
CA ASP A 183 -9.10 9.74 4.79
C ASP A 183 -8.83 10.64 5.99
N CYS A 184 -9.79 11.47 6.37
CA CYS A 184 -9.71 12.26 7.60
C CYS A 184 -10.92 12.02 8.50
N SER A 185 -10.69 11.94 9.81
CA SER A 185 -11.79 12.09 10.77
C SER A 185 -12.40 13.49 10.68
N LEU A 186 -13.67 13.60 11.07
CA LEU A 186 -14.34 14.89 11.15
C LEU A 186 -13.84 15.69 12.36
N PRO A 187 -13.94 17.04 12.32
CA PRO A 187 -13.71 17.89 13.49
C PRO A 187 -14.50 17.43 14.73
N PRO A 188 -14.03 17.75 15.96
CA PRO A 188 -12.89 18.59 16.30
C PRO A 188 -11.54 17.84 16.39
N HIS A 189 -11.55 16.51 16.41
CA HIS A 189 -10.33 15.69 16.52
C HIS A 189 -9.90 15.19 15.14
N GLN A 190 -9.51 16.13 14.28
CA GLN A 190 -9.12 15.82 12.91
C GLN A 190 -7.77 15.08 12.88
N ASN A 191 -7.80 13.89 12.30
CA ASN A 191 -6.66 13.02 12.06
C ASN A 191 -6.83 12.44 10.67
N CYS A 192 -5.85 12.70 9.83
CA CYS A 192 -5.79 12.27 8.46
C CYS A 192 -4.75 11.17 8.32
N SER A 193 -5.08 10.17 7.51
CA SER A 193 -4.17 9.08 7.21
C SER A 193 -4.20 8.72 5.74
N LEU A 194 -3.03 8.58 5.15
CA LEU A 194 -2.87 8.02 3.81
C LEU A 194 -2.12 6.69 3.90
N PHE A 195 -2.49 5.77 3.03
CA PHE A 195 -1.86 4.47 2.91
C PHE A 195 -1.65 4.11 1.45
N GLU A 196 -0.37 4.06 1.05
CA GLU A 196 -0.01 3.94 -0.35
C GLU A 196 0.98 2.80 -0.61
N TYR A 197 0.84 2.22 -1.80
CA TYR A 197 1.81 1.30 -2.39
C TYR A 197 2.38 1.99 -3.64
N PRO A 198 3.55 2.64 -3.56
CA PRO A 198 4.18 3.21 -4.74
C PRO A 198 4.32 2.17 -5.86
N GLY A 199 4.04 2.58 -7.10
CA GLY A 199 4.05 1.70 -8.27
C GLY A 199 5.33 0.88 -8.44
N TYR A 200 5.22 -0.31 -9.04
CA TYR A 200 6.31 -1.31 -9.16
C TYR A 200 7.59 -0.63 -9.68
N PRO A 201 8.78 -0.88 -9.10
CA PRO A 201 9.27 -2.09 -8.46
C PRO A 201 9.44 -1.94 -6.94
N TYR A 202 8.79 -0.94 -6.33
CA TYR A 202 9.02 -0.61 -4.93
C TYR A 202 8.25 -1.58 -4.02
N ASN A 203 8.97 -2.47 -3.34
CA ASN A 203 8.40 -3.46 -2.43
C ASN A 203 8.18 -2.90 -1.03
N LEU A 204 7.49 -1.76 -0.95
CA LEU A 204 7.21 -1.07 0.31
C LEU A 204 5.75 -0.63 0.39
N LYS A 205 5.34 -0.24 1.60
CA LYS A 205 4.07 0.42 1.88
C LYS A 205 4.34 1.65 2.73
N ILE A 206 3.66 2.74 2.42
CA ILE A 206 3.82 4.04 3.07
C ILE A 206 2.55 4.36 3.84
N PHE A 207 2.71 4.69 5.11
CA PHE A 207 1.65 5.28 5.93
C PHE A 207 2.09 6.66 6.37
N ILE A 208 1.23 7.66 6.18
CA ILE A 208 1.45 9.00 6.72
C ILE A 208 0.24 9.40 7.55
N SER A 209 0.49 9.80 8.79
CA SER A 209 -0.53 10.35 9.69
C SER A 209 -0.25 11.82 9.96
N PHE A 210 -1.28 12.67 9.85
CA PHE A 210 -1.18 14.13 10.00
C PHE A 210 -2.53 14.71 10.43
N THR A 211 -2.58 15.98 10.82
CA THR A 211 -3.77 16.54 11.49
C THR A 211 -4.64 17.39 10.59
N LYS A 212 -4.04 18.17 9.67
CA LYS A 212 -4.79 19.09 8.81
C LYS A 212 -4.75 18.61 7.36
N PRO A 213 -5.90 18.46 6.70
CA PRO A 213 -5.94 17.98 5.31
C PRO A 213 -5.20 18.97 4.38
N SER A 214 -5.22 20.29 4.70
CA SER A 214 -4.50 21.33 3.95
C SER A 214 -2.98 21.17 3.95
N ASP A 215 -2.40 20.47 4.93
CA ASP A 215 -0.95 20.25 5.01
C ASP A 215 -0.47 19.19 3.99
N PHE A 216 -1.38 18.44 3.37
CA PHE A 216 -1.06 17.33 2.46
C PHE A 216 -0.04 17.71 1.38
N PHE A 217 -0.25 18.82 0.66
CA PHE A 217 0.62 19.22 -0.46
C PHE A 217 2.06 19.48 -0.03
N GLU A 218 2.26 19.99 1.18
CA GLU A 218 3.57 20.22 1.75
C GLU A 218 4.19 18.91 2.24
N ILE A 219 3.42 18.10 2.98
CA ILE A 219 3.87 16.80 3.50
C ILE A 219 4.33 15.88 2.38
N ILE A 220 3.54 15.75 1.32
CA ILE A 220 3.86 14.80 0.24
C ILE A 220 5.14 15.21 -0.50
N GLN A 221 5.39 16.51 -0.68
CA GLN A 221 6.65 17.01 -1.26
C GLN A 221 7.84 16.73 -0.36
N ILE A 222 7.69 16.93 0.95
CA ILE A 222 8.75 16.65 1.93
C ILE A 222 9.11 15.15 1.91
N VAL A 223 8.10 14.27 1.89
CA VAL A 223 8.35 12.82 1.86
C VAL A 223 8.99 12.42 0.53
N GLU A 224 8.56 12.99 -0.59
CA GLU A 224 9.14 12.72 -1.92
C GLU A 224 10.62 13.10 -1.95
N GLN A 225 10.93 14.31 -1.46
CA GLN A 225 12.30 14.80 -1.35
C GLN A 225 13.15 13.93 -0.41
N TYR A 226 12.60 13.49 0.72
CA TYR A 226 13.30 12.60 1.64
C TYR A 226 13.66 11.26 0.99
N PHE A 227 12.72 10.63 0.27
CA PHE A 227 13.00 9.40 -0.48
C PHE A 227 14.06 9.63 -1.55
N TYR A 228 13.97 10.73 -2.30
CA TYR A 228 14.95 11.06 -3.33
C TYR A 228 16.35 11.29 -2.74
N GLN A 229 16.48 12.05 -1.64
CA GLN A 229 17.76 12.25 -0.95
C GLN A 229 18.33 10.95 -0.37
N THR A 230 17.46 10.03 0.05
CA THR A 230 17.87 8.75 0.66
C THR A 230 18.27 7.70 -0.37
N THR A 231 17.59 7.67 -1.52
CA THR A 231 17.66 6.55 -2.48
C THR A 231 18.03 6.96 -3.90
N GLY A 232 17.99 8.25 -4.24
CA GLY A 232 18.11 8.76 -5.60
C GLY A 232 16.89 8.48 -6.49
N VAL A 233 15.76 8.08 -5.90
CA VAL A 233 14.58 7.62 -6.63
C VAL A 233 13.36 8.45 -6.27
N HIS A 234 12.65 8.89 -7.31
CA HIS A 234 11.32 9.48 -7.19
C HIS A 234 10.25 8.39 -7.12
N ILE A 235 9.66 8.20 -5.93
CA ILE A 235 8.80 7.04 -5.66
C ILE A 235 7.40 7.19 -6.27
N TRP A 236 6.93 8.42 -6.48
CA TRP A 236 5.62 8.71 -7.07
C TRP A 236 5.66 9.14 -8.54
N GLU A 237 6.84 9.23 -9.16
CA GLU A 237 6.97 9.79 -10.52
C GLU A 237 6.59 8.80 -11.64
N ARG A 238 6.48 7.49 -11.34
CA ARG A 238 6.19 6.51 -12.40
C ARG A 238 4.85 6.80 -13.10
N PRO A 239 4.82 6.76 -14.45
CA PRO A 239 3.61 7.05 -15.21
C PRO A 239 2.57 5.95 -15.06
N LEU A 240 1.30 6.37 -15.02
CA LEU A 240 0.14 5.50 -15.12
C LEU A 240 0.13 4.82 -16.50
N LYS A 241 0.32 3.50 -16.54
CA LYS A 241 -0.08 2.71 -17.72
C LYS A 241 -1.54 2.30 -17.52
N ARG A 242 -2.45 2.90 -18.29
CA ARG A 242 -3.85 2.44 -18.37
C ARG A 242 -3.83 1.00 -18.87
N ASN A 243 -4.04 0.03 -17.98
CA ASN A 243 -4.27 -1.35 -18.41
C ASN A 243 -5.66 -1.38 -19.06
N LYS A 244 -5.70 -1.49 -20.40
CA LYS A 244 -6.95 -1.55 -21.18
C LYS A 244 -7.92 -2.67 -20.74
N ASN A 245 -7.49 -3.59 -19.88
CA ASN A 245 -8.26 -4.76 -19.45
C ASN A 245 -8.83 -4.66 -18.03
N GLN A 246 -8.69 -3.52 -17.33
CA GLN A 246 -9.08 -3.43 -15.91
C GLN A 246 -10.56 -3.09 -15.68
N PHE A 247 -11.31 -2.73 -16.73
CA PHE A 247 -12.73 -2.37 -16.65
C PHE A 247 -13.66 -3.15 -17.59
N ASP A 248 -13.23 -4.30 -18.12
CA ASP A 248 -14.14 -5.17 -18.87
C ASP A 248 -15.02 -6.00 -17.92
N ILE A 249 -15.75 -5.31 -17.03
CA ILE A 249 -16.85 -5.86 -16.23
C ILE A 249 -18.16 -5.58 -16.98
N THR A 250 -18.20 -5.93 -18.27
CA THR A 250 -19.46 -6.03 -19.04
C THR A 250 -19.53 -7.27 -19.93
N LYS A 251 -18.67 -8.28 -19.69
CA LYS A 251 -18.85 -9.61 -20.29
C LYS A 251 -18.84 -10.70 -19.24
N GLY A 252 -20.05 -11.16 -18.89
CA GLY A 252 -20.26 -12.51 -18.38
C GLY A 252 -21.02 -12.59 -17.05
N SER A 253 -22.34 -12.46 -17.10
CA SER A 253 -23.33 -13.40 -16.52
C SER A 253 -24.70 -13.04 -17.07
#